data_AF-A0A434AFB6-F1
#
_entry.id   AF-A0A434AFB6-F1
#
_cell.length_a   1.000
_cell.length_b   1.000
_cell.length_c   1.000
_cell.angle_alpha   90.00
_cell.angle_beta   90.00
_cell.angle_gamma   90.00
#
_symmetry.space_group_name_H-M   'P 1'
#
loop_
_entity.id
_entity.type
_entity.pdbx_description
1 polymer ?
#
loop_
_entity_poly.entity_id
_entity_poly.type
_entity_poly.pdbx_seq_one_letter_code
_entity_poly.pdbx_strand_id
1 'polypeptide(L)'
;MNKKLDFYKDEFVKDLFGEIKPEEPSNQFTNRVMDRVMQDWLANPIEVKKPISRTQWLISSGLIFLVCMILLATDVRTLISNIDHPFFNQLDAVLLQPLHHILNKVFISLINLPIIVYVILIAIASLAAFDRIITKLLQFRHY
;
A
#
# COMPACT_ATOMS: atom_id res chain seq x y z
N MET A 1 -11.67 -30.15 0.17
CA MET A 1 -12.61 -29.04 0.46
C MET A 1 -13.01 -29.18 1.92
N ASN A 2 -12.36 -28.41 2.79
CA ASN A 2 -12.37 -28.61 4.24
C ASN A 2 -13.64 -27.95 4.82
N LYS A 3 -14.67 -28.75 5.09
CA LYS A 3 -15.91 -28.29 5.73
C LYS A 3 -15.58 -27.90 7.18
N LYS A 4 -15.32 -26.61 7.42
CA LYS A 4 -15.49 -26.03 8.75
C LYS A 4 -16.97 -26.26 9.12
N LEU A 5 -17.21 -27.10 10.13
CA LEU A 5 -18.54 -27.32 10.68
C LEU A 5 -19.04 -25.99 11.23
N ASP A 6 -19.98 -25.36 10.52
CA ASP A 6 -20.85 -24.30 11.03
C ASP A 6 -21.77 -24.91 12.09
N PHE A 7 -21.24 -25.16 13.29
CA PHE A 7 -21.98 -25.76 14.43
C PHE A 7 -23.22 -24.95 14.85
N TYR A 8 -23.33 -23.71 14.36
CA TYR A 8 -24.41 -22.76 14.64
C TYR A 8 -25.59 -22.80 13.66
N LYS A 9 -25.57 -23.68 12.65
CA LYS A 9 -26.63 -23.77 11.63
C LYS A 9 -27.53 -25.00 11.74
N ASP A 10 -27.28 -25.90 12.68
CA ASP A 10 -28.13 -27.08 12.85
C ASP A 10 -29.45 -26.67 13.50
N GLU A 11 -30.54 -26.83 12.75
CA GLU A 11 -31.94 -26.75 13.21
C GLU A 11 -32.16 -27.55 14.51
N PHE A 12 -31.43 -28.65 14.67
CA PHE A 12 -31.42 -29.48 15.88
C PHE A 12 -30.96 -28.73 17.14
N VAL A 13 -29.96 -27.85 17.02
CA VAL A 13 -29.50 -27.02 18.14
C VAL A 13 -30.54 -25.93 18.44
N LYS A 14 -31.20 -25.39 17.43
CA LYS A 14 -32.29 -24.43 17.64
C LYS A 14 -33.50 -25.04 18.34
N ASP A 15 -33.84 -26.30 18.06
CA ASP A 15 -34.92 -27.01 18.76
C ASP A 15 -34.53 -27.39 20.19
N LEU A 16 -33.28 -27.82 20.43
CA LEU A 16 -32.78 -28.15 21.77
C LEU A 16 -32.67 -26.94 22.71
N PHE A 17 -32.38 -25.76 22.17
CA PHE A 17 -32.23 -24.51 22.93
C PHE A 17 -33.45 -23.58 22.78
N GLY A 18 -34.49 -23.99 22.05
CA GLY A 18 -35.65 -23.17 21.66
C GLY A 18 -36.51 -22.67 22.82
N GLU A 19 -36.35 -23.22 24.02
CA GLU A 19 -37.07 -22.80 25.22
C GLU A 19 -36.21 -22.01 26.23
N ILE A 20 -34.90 -21.89 26.00
CA ILE A 20 -34.04 -21.10 26.89
C ILE A 20 -34.09 -19.66 26.41
N LYS A 21 -34.96 -18.86 27.02
CA LYS A 21 -34.88 -17.40 26.92
C LYS A 21 -33.45 -17.00 27.27
N PRO A 22 -32.71 -16.31 26.40
CA PRO A 22 -31.38 -15.84 26.74
C PRO A 22 -31.52 -14.85 27.90
N GLU A 23 -31.26 -15.33 29.12
CA GLU A 23 -31.10 -14.44 30.26
C GLU A 23 -29.83 -13.63 30.03
N GLU A 24 -29.96 -12.31 30.05
CA GLU A 24 -28.80 -11.44 29.97
C GLU A 24 -27.85 -11.79 31.12
N PRO A 25 -26.55 -11.99 30.84
CA PRO A 25 -25.60 -12.30 31.88
C PRO A 25 -25.63 -11.20 32.94
N SER A 26 -25.51 -11.59 34.21
CA SER A 26 -25.51 -10.62 35.32
C SER A 26 -24.46 -9.53 35.08
N ASN A 27 -24.77 -8.29 35.47
CA ASN A 27 -23.85 -7.16 35.32
C ASN A 27 -22.45 -7.44 35.91
N GLN A 28 -22.36 -8.27 36.95
CA GLN A 28 -21.07 -8.69 37.53
C GLN A 28 -20.28 -9.63 36.62
N PHE A 29 -20.94 -10.52 35.89
CA PHE A 29 -20.29 -11.39 34.91
C PHE A 29 -19.79 -10.57 33.73
N THR A 30 -20.63 -9.71 33.16
CA THR A 30 -20.30 -8.84 32.04
C THR A 30 -19.09 -7.96 32.37
N ASN A 31 -19.09 -7.33 33.55
CA ASN A 31 -17.97 -6.47 33.96
C ASN A 31 -16.68 -7.28 34.15
N ARG A 32 -16.72 -8.45 34.79
CA ARG A 32 -15.52 -9.29 34.98
C ARG A 32 -14.95 -9.83 33.65
N VAL A 33 -15.82 -10.20 32.71
CA VAL A 33 -15.39 -10.69 31.40
C VAL A 33 -14.80 -9.54 30.60
N MET A 34 -15.44 -8.37 30.60
CA MET A 34 -14.93 -7.17 29.94
C MET A 34 -13.55 -6.77 30.50
N ASP A 35 -13.39 -6.76 31.82
CA ASP A 35 -12.13 -6.42 32.49
C ASP A 35 -11.01 -7.41 32.14
N ARG A 36 -11.30 -8.72 32.15
CA ARG A 36 -10.31 -9.74 31.75
C ARG A 36 -9.92 -9.64 30.29
N VAL A 37 -10.89 -9.49 29.40
CA VAL A 37 -10.63 -9.37 27.95
C VAL A 37 -9.80 -8.12 27.66
N MET A 38 -10.13 -7.01 28.33
CA MET A 38 -9.37 -5.76 28.20
C MET A 38 -7.95 -5.91 28.74
N GLN A 39 -7.75 -6.56 29.89
CA GLN A 39 -6.42 -6.84 30.43
C GLN A 39 -5.60 -7.75 29.52
N ASP A 40 -6.20 -8.80 28.95
CA ASP A 40 -5.50 -9.70 28.02
C ASP A 40 -5.11 -8.99 26.72
N TRP A 41 -5.96 -8.09 26.21
CA TRP A 41 -5.66 -7.24 25.06
C TRP A 41 -4.52 -6.26 25.35
N LEU A 42 -4.48 -5.68 26.55
CA LEU A 42 -3.42 -4.77 26.97
C LEU A 42 -2.11 -5.50 27.26
N ALA A 43 -2.17 -6.74 27.75
CA ALA A 43 -1.00 -7.56 28.04
C ALA A 43 -0.37 -8.15 26.77
N ASN A 44 -1.17 -8.41 25.73
CA ASN A 44 -0.73 -8.93 24.45
C ASN A 44 -1.15 -8.01 23.30
N PRO A 45 -0.61 -6.78 23.22
CA PRO A 45 -0.94 -5.88 22.12
C PRO A 45 -0.50 -6.54 20.82
N ILE A 46 -1.43 -6.69 19.89
CA ILE A 46 -1.14 -7.22 18.56
C ILE A 46 -0.25 -6.18 17.87
N GLU A 47 1.06 -6.45 17.82
CA GLU A 47 2.00 -5.60 17.10
C GLU A 47 1.62 -5.60 15.62
N VAL A 48 0.94 -4.53 15.19
CA VAL A 48 0.65 -4.30 13.78
C VAL A 48 1.99 -4.02 13.11
N LYS A 49 2.61 -5.05 12.53
CA LYS A 49 3.81 -4.90 11.71
C LYS A 49 3.54 -3.81 10.68
N LYS A 50 4.29 -2.71 10.75
CA LYS A 50 4.19 -1.62 9.78
C LYS A 50 4.38 -2.22 8.39
N PRO A 51 3.41 -2.07 7.47
CA PRO A 51 3.37 -2.88 6.26
C PRO A 51 4.62 -2.70 5.39
N ILE A 52 5.24 -1.51 5.36
CA ILE A 52 6.46 -1.19 4.60
C ILE A 52 7.25 -0.10 5.34
N SER A 53 8.59 -0.19 5.39
CA SER A 53 9.44 0.88 5.93
C SER A 53 9.59 2.04 4.95
N ARG A 54 9.80 3.28 5.44
CA ARG A 54 9.98 4.48 4.57
C ARG A 54 11.12 4.30 3.57
N THR A 55 12.18 3.59 3.96
CA THR A 55 13.33 3.29 3.11
C THR A 55 12.97 2.33 1.99
N GLN A 56 12.17 1.29 2.28
CA GLN A 56 11.65 0.39 1.26
C GLN A 56 10.75 1.13 0.26
N TRP A 57 9.94 2.09 0.73
CA TRP A 57 9.10 2.90 -0.16
C TRP A 57 9.93 3.77 -1.12
N LEU A 58 11.02 4.38 -0.63
CA LEU A 58 11.95 5.14 -1.47
C LEU A 58 12.66 4.26 -2.49
N ILE A 59 13.09 3.06 -2.09
CA ILE A 59 13.73 2.10 -3.00
C ILE A 59 12.75 1.63 -4.08
N SER A 60 11.52 1.27 -3.70
CA SER A 60 10.48 0.86 -4.65
C SER A 60 10.12 1.99 -5.63
N SER A 61 9.96 3.22 -5.13
CA SER A 61 9.73 4.39 -5.98
C SER A 61 10.88 4.65 -6.95
N GLY A 62 12.13 4.54 -6.47
CA GLY A 62 13.31 4.73 -7.31
C GLY A 62 13.43 3.67 -8.39
N LEU A 63 13.12 2.41 -8.08
CA LEU A 63 13.14 1.30 -9.03
C LEU A 63 12.08 1.48 -10.12
N ILE A 64 10.85 1.85 -9.75
CA ILE A 64 9.78 2.14 -10.71
C ILE A 64 10.18 3.30 -11.62
N PHE A 65 10.71 4.39 -11.05
CA PHE A 65 11.15 5.55 -11.83
C PHE A 65 12.27 5.18 -12.82
N LEU A 66 13.23 4.36 -12.39
CA LEU A 66 14.32 3.88 -13.24
C LEU A 66 13.81 3.01 -14.39
N VAL A 67 12.85 2.12 -14.14
CA VAL A 67 12.21 1.32 -15.19
C VAL A 67 11.46 2.21 -16.18
N CYS A 68 10.72 3.21 -15.71
CA CYS A 68 10.06 4.19 -16.59
C CYS A 68 11.07 4.98 -17.43
N MET A 69 12.20 5.39 -16.85
CA MET A 69 13.26 6.08 -17.58
C MET A 69 13.90 5.20 -18.65
N ILE A 70 14.17 3.92 -18.35
CA ILE A 70 14.69 2.96 -19.34
C ILE A 70 13.67 2.74 -20.47
N LEU A 71 12.38 2.61 -20.17
CA LEU A 71 11.32 2.45 -21.18
C LEU A 71 11.11 3.69 -22.05
N LEU A 72 11.51 4.87 -21.58
CA LEU A 72 11.45 6.13 -22.33
C LEU A 72 12.74 6.40 -23.12
N ALA A 73 13.90 6.13 -22.53
CA ALA A 73 15.21 6.45 -23.10
C ALA A 73 15.71 5.36 -24.05
N THR A 74 15.40 4.10 -23.75
CA THR A 74 15.72 2.97 -24.62
C THR A 74 14.49 2.70 -25.46
N ASP A 75 14.65 2.63 -26.77
CA ASP A 75 13.61 2.18 -27.67
C ASP A 75 13.48 0.66 -27.52
N VAL A 76 13.04 0.19 -26.34
CA VAL A 76 12.83 -1.24 -25.99
C VAL A 76 11.92 -1.89 -27.03
N ARG A 77 11.07 -1.07 -27.65
CA ARG A 77 10.28 -1.37 -28.83
C ARG A 77 11.11 -1.87 -30.00
N THR A 78 12.18 -1.17 -30.38
CA THR A 78 13.10 -1.64 -31.44
C THR A 78 13.80 -2.95 -31.08
N LEU A 79 14.08 -3.19 -29.79
CA LEU A 79 14.70 -4.45 -29.35
C LEU A 79 13.74 -5.63 -29.48
N ILE A 80 12.46 -5.41 -29.19
CA ILE A 80 11.42 -6.44 -29.20
C ILE A 80 10.83 -6.63 -30.60
N SER A 81 10.71 -5.57 -31.40
CA SER A 81 10.23 -5.64 -32.79
C SER A 81 11.23 -6.30 -33.74
N ASN A 82 12.52 -6.35 -33.38
CA ASN A 82 13.54 -7.06 -34.14
C ASN A 82 13.54 -8.57 -33.88
N ILE A 83 12.73 -9.05 -32.93
CA ILE A 83 12.55 -10.48 -32.65
C ILE A 83 11.27 -10.91 -33.37
N ASP A 84 11.42 -11.51 -34.55
CA ASP A 84 10.33 -12.05 -35.37
C ASP A 84 9.64 -13.25 -34.70
N HIS A 85 8.86 -12.98 -33.65
CA HIS A 85 8.06 -13.97 -32.96
C HIS A 85 6.67 -13.39 -32.65
N PRO A 86 5.59 -14.13 -32.94
CA PRO A 86 4.22 -13.63 -32.85
C PRO A 86 3.82 -13.17 -31.44
N PHE A 87 4.39 -13.80 -30.40
CA PHE A 87 4.19 -13.39 -29.00
C PHE A 87 4.75 -11.99 -28.69
N PHE A 88 5.94 -11.65 -29.21
CA PHE A 88 6.58 -10.36 -28.93
C PHE A 88 5.88 -9.21 -29.65
N ASN A 89 5.36 -9.47 -30.85
CA ASN A 89 4.52 -8.51 -31.57
C ASN A 89 3.19 -8.24 -30.86
N GLN A 90 2.58 -9.27 -30.27
CA GLN A 90 1.38 -9.11 -29.45
C GLN A 90 1.68 -8.37 -28.13
N LEU A 91 2.80 -8.68 -27.49
CA LEU A 91 3.25 -7.98 -26.27
C LEU A 91 3.51 -6.49 -26.54
N ASP A 92 4.13 -6.16 -27.68
CA ASP A 92 4.36 -4.78 -28.08
C ASP A 92 3.04 -4.04 -28.31
N ALA A 93 2.14 -4.62 -29.11
CA ALA A 93 0.87 -3.99 -29.45
C ALA A 93 -0.08 -3.81 -28.25
N VAL A 94 -0.12 -4.79 -27.34
CA VAL A 94 -1.07 -4.79 -26.21
C VAL A 94 -0.56 -4.04 -24.98
N LEU A 95 0.75 -4.12 -24.69
CA LEU A 95 1.31 -3.59 -23.45
C LEU A 95 2.28 -2.44 -23.67
N LEU A 96 3.27 -2.59 -24.54
CA LEU A 96 4.36 -1.62 -24.63
C LEU A 96 3.95 -0.34 -25.37
N GLN A 97 3.21 -0.45 -26.48
CA GLN A 97 2.76 0.69 -27.26
C GLN A 97 1.78 1.59 -26.47
N PRO A 98 0.74 1.06 -25.78
CA PRO A 98 -0.13 1.90 -24.96
C PRO A 98 0.61 2.52 -23.77
N LEU A 99 1.49 1.76 -23.11
CA LEU A 99 2.27 2.23 -21.98
C LEU A 99 3.20 3.38 -22.39
N HIS A 100 3.93 3.22 -23.49
CA HIS A 100 4.83 4.24 -24.02
C HIS A 100 4.07 5.51 -24.44
N HIS A 101 2.89 5.37 -25.06
CA HIS A 101 2.04 6.52 -25.41
C HIS A 101 1.54 7.29 -24.19
N ILE A 102 1.12 6.57 -23.14
CA ILE A 102 0.67 7.19 -21.89
C ILE A 102 1.85 7.90 -21.20
N LEU A 103 3.00 7.23 -21.08
CA LEU A 103 4.18 7.84 -20.47
C LEU A 103 4.61 9.10 -21.24
N ASN A 104 4.70 9.04 -22.57
CA ASN A 104 5.05 10.22 -23.38
C ASN A 104 4.05 11.37 -23.20
N LYS A 105 2.74 11.09 -23.20
CA LYS A 105 1.74 12.13 -22.95
C LYS A 105 1.90 12.78 -21.57
N VAL A 106 2.14 11.97 -20.55
CA VAL A 106 2.37 12.48 -19.19
C VAL A 106 3.63 13.34 -19.13
N PHE A 107 4.73 12.90 -19.73
CA PHE A 107 5.99 13.67 -19.75
C PHE A 107 5.88 14.95 -20.56
N ILE A 108 5.27 14.92 -21.75
CA ILE A 108 5.03 16.12 -22.56
C ILE A 108 4.12 17.09 -21.79
N SER A 109 3.06 16.59 -21.17
CA SER A 109 2.19 17.42 -20.33
C SER A 109 2.91 17.98 -19.12
N LEU A 110 3.86 17.23 -18.55
CA LEU A 110 4.66 17.67 -17.41
C LEU A 110 5.65 18.77 -17.83
N ILE A 111 6.25 18.69 -19.02
CA ILE A 111 7.16 19.72 -19.58
C ILE A 111 6.41 20.99 -20.00
N ASN A 112 5.17 20.84 -20.46
CA ASN A 112 4.33 21.97 -20.88
C ASN A 112 3.66 22.68 -19.70
N LEU A 113 3.99 22.32 -18.44
CA LEU A 113 3.45 23.03 -17.29
C LEU A 113 3.98 24.47 -17.24
N PRO A 114 3.15 25.43 -16.78
CA PRO A 114 3.59 26.81 -16.60
C PRO A 114 4.81 26.88 -15.67
N ILE A 115 5.76 27.76 -16.00
CA ILE A 115 7.04 27.92 -15.27
C ILE A 115 6.83 28.12 -13.76
N ILE A 116 5.75 28.81 -13.37
CA ILE A 116 5.39 29.06 -11.97
C ILE A 116 5.18 27.78 -11.16
N VAL A 117 4.72 26.69 -11.79
CA VAL A 117 4.51 25.39 -11.13
C VAL A 117 5.84 24.77 -10.72
N TYR A 118 6.88 24.87 -11.57
CA TYR A 118 8.22 24.38 -11.22
C TYR A 118 8.86 25.21 -10.11
N VAL A 119 8.67 26.53 -10.13
CA VAL A 119 9.19 27.42 -9.07
C VAL A 119 8.58 27.06 -7.72
N ILE A 120 7.26 26.83 -7.66
CA ILE A 120 6.58 26.40 -6.45
C ILE A 120 7.09 25.03 -5.98
N LEU A 121 7.26 24.08 -6.91
CA LEU A 121 7.73 22.73 -6.58
C LEU A 121 9.15 22.75 -6.00
N ILE A 122 10.04 23.56 -6.59
CA ILE A 122 11.41 23.75 -6.10
C ILE A 122 11.40 24.43 -4.72
N ALA A 123 10.53 25.42 -4.50
CA ALA A 123 10.41 26.10 -3.21
C ALA A 123 9.92 25.17 -2.09
N ILE A 124 8.95 24.29 -2.39
CA ILE A 124 8.48 23.28 -1.42
C ILE A 124 9.58 22.26 -1.14
N ALA A 125 10.28 21.79 -2.18
CA ALA A 125 11.36 20.82 -2.04
C ALA A 125 12.53 21.40 -1.22
N SER A 126 12.91 22.65 -1.46
CA SER A 126 13.98 23.32 -0.72
C SER A 126 13.60 23.55 0.75
N LEU A 127 12.36 23.95 1.02
CA LEU A 127 11.87 24.10 2.38
C LEU A 127 11.87 22.76 3.14
N ALA A 128 11.39 21.69 2.51
CA ALA A 128 11.39 20.36 3.12
C ALA A 128 12.82 19.81 3.34
N ALA A 129 13.76 20.13 2.44
CA ALA A 129 15.17 19.77 2.62
C ALA A 129 15.79 20.55 3.78
N PHE A 130 15.52 21.86 3.87
CA PHE A 130 16.00 22.72 4.94
C PHE A 130 15.49 22.27 6.31
N ASP A 131 14.20 21.95 6.41
CA ASP A 131 13.56 21.45 7.64
C ASP A 131 14.21 20.15 8.12
N ARG A 132 14.52 19.22 7.20
CA ARG A 132 15.26 17.99 7.51
C ARG A 132 16.69 18.24 7.97
N ILE A 133 17.38 19.20 7.35
CA ILE A 133 18.76 19.56 7.73
C ILE A 133 18.79 20.17 9.13
N ILE A 134 17.89 21.12 9.42
CA ILE A 134 17.78 21.73 10.75
C ILE A 134 17.40 20.69 11.79
N THR A 135 16.41 19.84 11.51
CA THR A 135 15.98 18.80 12.46
C THR A 135 17.14 17.85 12.80
N LYS A 136 17.93 17.43 11.80
CA LYS A 136 19.13 16.62 12.03
C LYS A 136 20.20 17.35 12.84
N LEU A 137 20.44 18.65 12.55
CA LEU A 137 21.41 19.45 13.30
C LEU A 137 20.99 19.66 14.76
N LEU A 138 19.71 19.90 15.02
CA LEU A 138 19.17 20.05 16.37
C LEU A 138 19.22 18.74 17.17
N GLN A 139 18.92 17.61 16.53
CA GLN A 139 19.06 16.28 17.16
C GLN A 139 20.52 15.93 17.47
N PHE A 140 21.47 16.36 16.64
CA PHE A 140 22.91 16.13 16.87
C PHE A 140 23.49 17.02 17.98
N ARG A 141 22.87 18.16 18.28
CA ARG A 141 23.31 19.10 19.33
C ARG A 141 22.85 18.71 20.75
N HIS A 142 21.89 17.80 20.86
CA HIS A 142 21.33 17.33 22.15
C HIS A 142 21.96 16.01 22.65
N TYR A 143 22.97 15.50 21.96
CA TYR A 143 23.91 14.48 22.42
C TYR A 143 25.28 15.11 22.64
#